data_AF-A0A923FKF7-F1
#
_entry.id   AF-A0A923FKF7-F1
#
_cell.length_a   1.000
_cell.length_b   1.000
_cell.length_c   1.000
_cell.angle_alpha   90.00
_cell.angle_beta   90.00
_cell.angle_gamma   90.00
#
_symmetry.space_group_name_H-M   'P 1'
#
loop_
_entity.id
_entity.type
_entity.pdbx_description
1 polymer ?
#
loop_
_entity_poly.entity_id
_entity_poly.type
_entity_poly.pdbx_seq_one_letter_code
_entity_poly.pdbx_strand_id
1 'polypeptide(L)'
;MADALTFTLNFPFTSASGEQISTLPIKRLKRKDITAAQAVTKDEGAMEDLLVAKMLGITLEDLGEFDIADSRLATEVLREMAAARDLAALLGRSVVAGTQDAAL
;
A
#
# COMPACT_ATOMS: atom_id res chain seq x y z
N MET A 1 -4.70 3.67 21.19
CA MET A 1 -5.04 2.53 20.31
C MET A 1 -5.10 3.10 18.91
N ALA A 2 -4.11 2.83 18.07
CA ALA A 2 -4.12 3.37 16.70
C ALA A 2 -5.12 2.55 15.89
N ASP A 3 -6.15 3.22 15.37
CA ASP A 3 -7.09 2.65 14.39
C ASP A 3 -6.33 1.81 13.37
N ALA A 4 -6.61 0.51 13.36
CA ALA A 4 -6.09 -0.41 12.37
C ALA A 4 -6.78 -0.11 11.05
N LEU A 5 -6.25 0.85 10.29
CA LEU A 5 -6.67 1.13 8.93
C LEU A 5 -6.38 -0.12 8.10
N THR A 6 -7.36 -0.65 7.38
CA THR A 6 -7.21 -1.80 6.49
C THR A 6 -7.27 -1.36 5.04
N PHE A 7 -6.29 -1.79 4.26
CA PHE A 7 -6.22 -1.67 2.82
C PHE A 7 -6.91 -2.87 2.19
N THR A 8 -8.04 -2.65 1.53
CA THR A 8 -8.71 -3.69 0.75
C THR A 8 -8.18 -3.64 -0.67
N LEU A 9 -7.67 -4.78 -1.15
CA LEU A 9 -7.22 -4.92 -2.53
C LEU A 9 -8.44 -5.09 -3.43
N ASN A 10 -8.45 -4.40 -4.56
CA ASN A 10 -9.47 -4.61 -5.58
C ASN A 10 -9.26 -5.96 -6.27
N PHE A 11 -8.00 -6.34 -6.47
CA PHE A 11 -7.61 -7.61 -7.07
C PHE A 11 -6.86 -8.45 -6.04
N PRO A 12 -7.54 -9.42 -5.39
CA PRO A 12 -6.87 -10.29 -4.44
C PRO A 12 -5.82 -11.13 -5.16
N PHE A 13 -4.57 -11.03 -4.72
CA PHE A 13 -3.46 -11.79 -5.28
C PHE A 13 -3.04 -12.91 -4.33
N THR A 14 -2.29 -13.87 -4.86
CA THR A 14 -1.71 -14.94 -4.03
C THR A 14 -0.30 -14.52 -3.65
N SER A 15 -0.07 -14.32 -2.36
CA SER A 15 1.27 -14.00 -1.86
C SER A 15 2.27 -15.11 -2.16
N ALA A 16 3.56 -14.80 -2.08
CA ALA A 16 4.64 -15.78 -2.17
C ALA A 16 4.51 -16.90 -1.12
N SER A 17 3.76 -16.66 -0.04
CA SER A 17 3.46 -17.64 1.01
C SER A 17 2.31 -18.61 0.63
N GLY A 18 1.68 -18.42 -0.53
CA GLY A 18 0.53 -19.20 -0.99
C GLY A 18 -0.80 -18.78 -0.36
N GLU A 19 -0.82 -17.69 0.41
CA GLU A 19 -2.04 -17.15 1.00
C GLU A 19 -2.67 -16.11 0.07
N GLN A 20 -3.98 -16.23 -0.14
CA GLN A 20 -4.75 -15.25 -0.91
C GLN A 20 -4.98 -14.01 -0.05
N ILE A 21 -4.33 -12.92 -0.42
CA ILE A 21 -4.42 -11.65 0.28
C ILE A 21 -5.49 -10.80 -0.38
N SER A 22 -6.56 -10.53 0.36
CA SER A 22 -7.65 -9.62 -0.06
C SER A 22 -7.67 -8.31 0.75
N THR A 23 -7.19 -8.36 1.98
CA THR A 23 -7.11 -7.20 2.87
C THR A 23 -5.79 -7.21 3.62
N LEU A 24 -5.17 -6.04 3.73
CA LEU A 24 -3.89 -5.82 4.36
C LEU A 24 -4.00 -4.75 5.44
N PRO A 25 -3.41 -4.95 6.63
CA PRO A 25 -3.37 -3.91 7.64
C PRO A 25 -2.38 -2.80 7.24
N ILE A 26 -2.83 -1.54 7.29
CA ILE A 26 -1.99 -0.37 7.06
C ILE A 26 -1.33 0.02 8.37
N LYS A 27 -0.02 -0.08 8.38
CA LYS A 27 0.82 0.33 9.50
C LYS A 27 1.35 1.74 9.25
N ARG A 28 1.12 2.64 10.21
CA ARG A 28 1.73 3.97 10.18
C ARG A 28 3.25 3.86 10.29
N LEU A 29 3.93 4.24 9.21
CA LEU A 29 5.38 4.31 9.15
C LEU A 29 5.90 5.47 10.01
N LYS A 30 7.08 5.29 10.59
CA LYS A 30 7.79 6.34 11.33
C LYS A 30 9.00 6.79 10.51
N ARG A 31 9.60 7.93 10.88
CA ARG A 31 10.84 8.42 10.25
C ARG A 31 11.96 7.37 10.20
N LYS A 32 11.99 6.44 11.16
CA LYS A 32 12.94 5.32 11.17
C LYS A 32 12.80 4.41 9.96
N ASP A 33 11.58 4.18 9.48
CA ASP A 33 11.32 3.35 8.31
C ASP A 33 11.76 4.04 7.02
N ILE A 34 11.58 5.36 6.93
CA ILE A 34 12.11 6.19 5.82
C ILE A 34 13.62 6.08 5.75
N THR A 35 14.31 6.25 6.88
CA THR A 35 15.77 6.10 6.94
C THR A 35 16.21 4.68 6.58
N ALA A 36 15.45 3.65 6.96
CA ALA A 36 15.74 2.28 6.56
C ALA A 36 15.58 2.06 5.05
N ALA A 37 14.53 2.59 4.42
CA ALA A 37 14.35 2.51 2.97
C ALA A 37 15.46 3.26 2.21
N GLN A 38 15.80 4.47 2.66
CA GLN A 38 16.91 5.27 2.14
C GLN A 38 18.28 4.61 2.27
N ALA A 39 18.47 3.77 3.30
CA ALA A 39 19.72 3.03 3.50
C ALA A 39 19.84 1.84 2.54
N VAL A 40 18.72 1.26 2.10
CA VAL A 40 18.69 0.11 1.18
C VAL A 40 18.86 0.56 -0.27
N THR A 41 18.19 1.64 -0.67
CA THR A 41 18.24 2.13 -2.05
C THR A 41 18.27 3.66 -2.11
N LYS A 42 18.94 4.19 -3.14
CA LYS A 42 18.94 5.62 -3.49
C LYS A 42 17.96 5.94 -4.62
N ASP A 43 17.39 4.93 -5.25
CA ASP A 43 16.38 5.07 -6.29
C ASP A 43 15.05 5.44 -5.64
N GLU A 44 14.41 6.52 -6.12
CA GLU A 44 13.15 7.00 -5.54
C GLU A 44 12.00 6.01 -5.76
N GLY A 45 11.95 5.31 -6.90
CA GLY A 45 10.93 4.31 -7.18
C GLY A 45 11.06 3.12 -6.24
N ALA A 46 12.26 2.53 -6.17
CA ALA A 46 12.51 1.41 -5.26
C ALA A 46 12.35 1.79 -3.78
N MET A 47 12.60 3.06 -3.42
CA MET A 47 12.37 3.55 -2.06
C MET A 47 10.88 3.65 -1.73
N GLU A 48 10.07 4.12 -2.69
CA GLU A 48 8.63 4.17 -2.55
C GLU A 48 8.05 2.76 -2.38
N ASP A 49 8.48 1.82 -3.22
CA ASP A 49 8.09 0.40 -3.15
C ASP A 49 8.42 -0.22 -1.78
N LEU A 50 9.63 0.04 -1.25
CA LEU A 50 10.03 -0.42 0.07
C LEU A 50 9.16 0.15 1.20
N LEU A 51 8.77 1.43 1.08
CA LEU A 51 7.89 2.06 2.06
C LEU A 51 6.48 1.50 1.97
N VAL A 52 5.94 1.34 0.76
CA VAL A 52 4.62 0.73 0.53
C VAL A 52 4.59 -0.70 1.09
N ALA A 53 5.59 -1.53 0.78
CA ALA A 53 5.70 -2.89 1.29
C ALA A 53 5.73 -2.92 2.83
N LYS A 54 6.53 -2.05 3.46
CA LYS A 54 6.57 -1.91 4.92
C LYS A 54 5.27 -1.40 5.52
N MET A 55 4.58 -0.51 4.83
CA MET A 55 3.30 0.05 5.25
C MET A 55 2.22 -1.02 5.28
N LEU A 56 2.16 -1.86 4.26
CA LEU A 56 1.18 -2.94 4.14
C LEU A 56 1.61 -4.23 4.86
N GLY A 57 2.86 -4.29 5.31
CA GLY A 57 3.41 -5.46 5.99
C GLY A 57 3.67 -6.64 5.07
N ILE A 58 3.84 -6.38 3.78
CA ILE A 58 4.10 -7.38 2.73
C ILE A 58 5.57 -7.35 2.30
N THR A 59 5.97 -8.35 1.52
CA THR A 59 7.29 -8.34 0.89
C THR A 59 7.29 -7.54 -0.42
N LEU A 60 8.48 -7.18 -0.92
CA LEU A 60 8.59 -6.57 -2.26
C LEU A 60 8.17 -7.52 -3.38
N GLU A 61 8.31 -8.84 -3.16
CA GLU A 61 7.87 -9.86 -4.11
C GLU A 61 6.34 -9.84 -4.21
N ASP A 62 5.66 -9.78 -3.07
CA ASP A 62 4.19 -9.62 -3.02
C ASP A 62 3.73 -8.29 -3.63
N LEU A 63 4.50 -7.20 -3.45
CA LEU A 63 4.20 -5.91 -4.08
C LEU A 63 4.29 -6.01 -5.61
N GLY A 64 5.18 -6.86 -6.15
CA GLY A 64 5.28 -7.11 -7.59
C GLY A 64 4.06 -7.83 -8.18
N GLU A 65 3.31 -8.56 -7.35
CA GLU A 65 2.05 -9.22 -7.70
C GLU A 65 0.83 -8.29 -7.58
N PHE A 66 1.02 -7.05 -7.10
CA PHE A 66 -0.09 -6.09 -7.04
C PHE A 66 -0.53 -5.69 -8.43
N ASP A 67 -1.85 -5.59 -8.60
CA ASP A 67 -2.41 -4.93 -9.76
C ASP A 67 -2.01 -3.44 -9.80
N ILE A 68 -1.93 -2.88 -11.01
CA ILE A 68 -1.58 -1.46 -11.21
C ILE A 68 -2.55 -0.54 -10.45
N ALA A 69 -3.83 -0.90 -10.36
CA ALA A 69 -4.82 -0.15 -9.58
C ALA A 69 -4.50 -0.14 -8.08
N ASP A 70 -4.11 -1.29 -7.53
CA ASP A 70 -3.79 -1.45 -6.12
C ASP A 70 -2.43 -0.79 -5.77
N SER A 71 -1.44 -0.91 -6.66
CA SER A 71 -0.15 -0.21 -6.55
C SER A 71 -0.35 1.30 -6.49
N ARG A 72 -1.14 1.86 -7.41
CA ARG A 72 -1.44 3.30 -7.44
C ARG A 72 -2.11 3.77 -6.15
N LEU A 73 -3.08 3.01 -5.67
CA LEU A 73 -3.77 3.32 -4.42
C LEU A 73 -2.82 3.27 -3.21
N ALA A 74 -1.92 2.29 -3.17
CA ALA A 74 -0.95 2.15 -2.09
C ALA A 74 0.04 3.32 -2.04
N THR A 75 0.50 3.81 -3.20
CA THR A 75 1.29 5.05 -3.31
C THR A 75 0.51 6.27 -2.83
N GLU A 76 -0.78 6.40 -3.18
CA GLU A 76 -1.62 7.50 -2.70
C GLU A 76 -1.78 7.47 -1.16
N VAL A 77 -2.01 6.29 -0.58
CA VAL A 77 -2.07 6.10 0.87
C VAL A 77 -0.76 6.54 1.53
N LEU A 78 0.38 6.15 0.98
CA LEU A 78 1.70 6.55 1.49
C LEU A 78 1.87 8.08 1.46
N ARG A 79 1.51 8.73 0.35
CA ARG A 79 1.61 10.18 0.17
C ARG A 79 0.71 10.94 1.13
N GLU A 80 -0.54 10.51 1.31
CA GLU A 80 -1.48 11.12 2.26
C GLU A 80 -1.03 10.89 3.71
N MET A 81 -0.42 9.73 4.00
CA MET A 81 0.20 9.46 5.31
C MET A 81 1.37 10.41 5.58
N ALA A 82 2.23 10.65 4.59
CA ALA A 82 3.33 11.60 4.68
C ALA A 82 2.84 13.05 4.85
N ALA A 83 1.71 13.39 4.24
CA ALA A 83 1.03 14.68 4.40
C ALA A 83 0.26 14.81 5.74
N ALA A 84 0.30 13.79 6.60
CA ALA A 84 -0.45 13.71 7.85
C ALA A 84 -1.97 13.90 7.68
N ARG A 85 -2.50 13.48 6.52
CA ARG A 85 -3.92 13.58 6.17
C ARG A 85 -4.71 12.34 6.61
N ASP A 86 -6.03 12.43 6.47
CA ASP A 86 -6.97 11.41 6.91
C ASP A 86 -7.00 10.22 5.94
N LEU A 87 -6.33 9.15 6.34
CA LEU A 87 -6.25 7.90 5.59
C LEU A 87 -7.59 7.16 5.55
N ALA A 88 -8.44 7.28 6.57
CA ALA A 88 -9.73 6.62 6.60
C ALA A 88 -10.65 7.21 5.50
N ALA A 89 -10.57 8.51 5.28
CA ALA A 89 -11.31 9.19 4.21
C ALA A 89 -10.83 8.83 2.80
N LEU A 90 -9.55 8.44 2.63
CA LEU A 90 -9.01 7.97 1.36
C LEU A 90 -9.45 6.53 1.09
N LEU A 91 -9.29 5.64 2.07
CA LEU A 91 -9.69 4.23 1.96
C LEU A 91 -11.21 4.10 1.78
N GLY A 92 -11.99 4.90 2.50
CA GLY A 92 -13.45 4.97 2.33
C GLY A 92 -13.88 5.50 0.95
N ARG A 93 -13.06 6.34 0.30
CA ARG A 93 -13.28 6.77 -1.09
C ARG A 93 -12.84 5.71 -2.09
N SER A 94 -11.80 4.95 -1.80
CA SER A 94 -11.29 3.92 -2.71
C SER A 94 -12.26 2.76 -2.90
N VAL A 95 -13.03 2.40 -1.86
CA VAL A 95 -14.13 1.43 -1.99
C VAL A 95 -15.17 1.87 -3.04
N VAL A 96 -15.27 3.18 -3.31
CA VAL A 96 -16.22 3.74 -4.29
C VAL A 96 -15.58 3.90 -5.68
N ALA A 97 -14.25 3.97 -5.77
CA ALA A 97 -13.53 4.22 -7.02
C ALA A 97 -13.26 2.94 -7.84
N GLY A 98 -13.44 1.74 -7.27
CA GLY A 98 -13.11 0.46 -7.91
C GLY A 98 -14.13 -0.13 -8.89
N THR A 99 -15.27 0.52 -9.17
CA THR A 99 -16.35 -0.08 -9.99
C THR A 99 -16.59 0.52 -11.38
N GLN A 100 -15.69 1.34 -11.92
CA GLN A 100 -15.86 1.87 -13.28
C GLN A 100 -14.53 1.99 -14.01
N ASP A 101 -13.97 0.88 -14.47
CA ASP A 101 -13.24 0.82 -15.75
C ASP A 101 -12.89 -0.65 -16.06
N ALA A 102 -13.93 -1.45 -16.22
CA ALA A 102 -13.85 -2.76 -16.87
C ALA A 102 -14.97 -2.83 -17.93
N ALA A 103 -14.95 -1.91 -18.88
CA ALA A 103 -15.66 -2.04 -20.14
C ALA A 103 -15.12 -1.02 -21.16
N LEU A 104 -14.27 -1.48 -22.08
CA LEU A 104 -14.46 -1.40 -23.53
C LEU A 104 -13.31 -2.08 -24.29
#